data_AF-A0A378IA73-F1
#
_entry.id   AF-A0A378IA73-F1
#
_cell.length_a   1.000
_cell.length_b   1.000
_cell.length_c   1.000
_cell.angle_alpha   90.00
_cell.angle_beta   90.00
_cell.angle_gamma   90.00
#
_symmetry.space_group_name_H-M   'P 1'
#
loop_
_entity.id
_entity.type
_entity.pdbx_description
1 polymer ?
#
loop_
_entity_poly.entity_id
_entity_poly.type
_entity_poly.pdbx_seq_one_letter_code
_entity_poly.pdbx_strand_id
1 'polypeptide(L)'
;MRPSEWEVVILKPSKLFLSFLASQLPEVDLPSLKQLQTDNTAYVIKKQKDDEATLDEIERHFTFMFRHEISRWLGQDARNEIEGSFLDFLCCFKFELHSQIVLMEESMEKGQSLLRVKPRSVLLKWMRSAVDEQSELIEVLEHINLSQLAENATVIVKNFNNLNEIKPFLKQYYRPIFEAEMLRMCENSDQWPEVDSFEEFNRYFMVNVHSQLVHLY
;
A
#
# COMPACT_ATOMS: atom_id res chain seq x y z
N MET A 1 -20.01 3.07 -6.29
CA MET A 1 -18.80 2.43 -6.86
C MET A 1 -18.93 0.92 -6.67
N ARG A 2 -18.62 0.10 -7.69
CA ARG A 2 -18.58 -1.37 -7.48
C ARG A 2 -17.34 -1.71 -6.66
N PRO A 3 -17.42 -2.64 -5.69
CA PRO A 3 -16.23 -3.07 -4.98
C PRO A 3 -15.23 -3.67 -5.97
N SER A 4 -13.95 -3.31 -5.82
CA SER A 4 -12.87 -3.90 -6.61
C SER A 4 -12.85 -5.42 -6.43
N GLU A 5 -12.71 -6.16 -7.52
CA GLU A 5 -12.46 -7.61 -7.51
C GLU A 5 -11.00 -7.95 -7.17
N TRP A 6 -10.18 -6.92 -6.95
CA TRP A 6 -8.76 -6.99 -6.70
C TRP A 6 -8.40 -6.44 -5.32
N GLU A 7 -7.31 -6.97 -4.77
CA GLU A 7 -6.59 -6.45 -3.61
C GLU A 7 -5.13 -6.25 -3.97
N VAL A 8 -4.51 -5.27 -3.34
CA VAL A 8 -3.09 -4.97 -3.48
C VAL A 8 -2.35 -5.34 -2.20
N VAL A 9 -1.32 -6.16 -2.32
CA VAL A 9 -0.40 -6.56 -1.26
C VAL A 9 0.90 -5.80 -1.45
N ILE A 10 1.25 -4.90 -0.54
CA ILE A 10 2.56 -4.22 -0.55
C ILE A 10 3.50 -4.95 0.40
N LEU A 11 4.61 -5.45 -0.12
CA LEU A 11 5.66 -6.08 0.69
C LEU A 11 6.62 -5.03 1.21
N LYS A 12 6.78 -4.95 2.52
CA LYS A 12 7.82 -4.11 3.15
C LYS A 12 8.97 -4.98 3.64
N PRO A 13 10.15 -4.90 2.99
CA PRO A 13 11.33 -5.63 3.44
C PRO A 13 11.64 -5.39 4.92
N SER A 14 11.89 -6.47 5.65
CA SER A 14 12.32 -6.44 7.04
C SER A 14 13.85 -6.53 7.16
N LYS A 15 14.38 -6.41 8.38
CA LYS A 15 15.80 -6.69 8.65
C LYS A 15 16.17 -8.12 8.30
N LEU A 16 15.24 -9.08 8.48
CA LEU A 16 15.48 -10.47 8.15
C LEU A 16 15.63 -10.67 6.65
N PHE A 17 14.88 -9.95 5.82
CA PHE A 17 15.09 -10.00 4.38
C PHE A 17 16.47 -9.48 3.98
N LEU A 18 16.94 -8.39 4.60
CA LEU A 18 18.31 -7.91 4.36
C LEU A 18 19.36 -8.95 4.79
N SER A 19 19.19 -9.59 5.95
CA SER A 19 20.06 -10.69 6.39
C SER A 19 19.99 -11.89 5.45
N PHE A 20 18.81 -12.20 4.92
CA PHE A 20 18.61 -13.23 3.92
C PHE A 20 19.43 -12.89 2.67
N LEU A 21 19.26 -11.71 2.08
CA LEU A 21 20.05 -11.28 0.92
C LEU A 21 21.57 -11.37 1.18
N ALA A 22 22.03 -11.00 2.37
CA ALA A 22 23.43 -11.09 2.76
C ALA A 22 23.96 -12.53 2.85
N SER A 23 23.12 -13.47 3.28
CA SER A 23 23.49 -14.89 3.27
C SER A 23 23.61 -15.46 1.86
N GLN A 24 22.87 -14.89 0.90
CA GLN A 24 22.78 -15.39 -0.47
C GLN A 24 24.00 -15.01 -1.31
N LEU A 25 24.57 -13.81 -1.10
CA LEU A 25 25.76 -13.33 -1.81
C LEU A 25 26.64 -12.46 -0.88
N PRO A 26 27.60 -13.08 -0.15
CA PRO A 26 28.44 -12.37 0.81
C PRO A 26 29.33 -11.26 0.22
N GLU A 27 29.54 -11.28 -1.10
CA GLU A 27 30.48 -10.41 -1.82
C GLU A 27 29.79 -9.24 -2.56
N VAL A 28 28.47 -9.11 -2.48
CA VAL A 28 27.71 -8.03 -3.15
C VAL A 28 27.50 -6.86 -2.20
N ASP A 29 27.67 -5.64 -2.70
CA ASP A 29 27.30 -4.43 -1.98
C ASP A 29 25.78 -4.33 -1.88
N LEU A 30 25.24 -4.65 -0.71
CA LEU A 30 23.80 -4.72 -0.49
C LEU A 30 23.22 -3.33 -0.19
N PRO A 31 21.99 -3.06 -0.65
CA PRO A 31 21.29 -1.84 -0.28
C PRO A 31 21.05 -1.78 1.24
N SER A 32 21.11 -0.57 1.79
CA SER A 32 20.64 -0.33 3.16
C SER A 32 19.14 -0.67 3.29
N LEU A 33 18.70 -1.03 4.49
CA LEU A 33 17.27 -1.28 4.75
C LEU A 33 16.38 -0.09 4.33
N LYS A 34 16.87 1.15 4.48
CA LYS A 34 16.14 2.35 4.05
C LYS A 34 15.94 2.36 2.53
N GLN A 35 16.95 1.97 1.76
CA GLN A 35 16.83 1.85 0.30
C GLN A 35 15.85 0.75 -0.08
N LEU A 36 15.93 -0.42 0.58
CA LEU A 36 14.97 -1.52 0.38
C LEU A 36 13.51 -1.09 0.61
N GLN A 37 13.29 -0.18 1.56
CA GLN A 37 11.96 0.32 1.95
C GLN A 37 11.53 1.61 1.24
N THR A 38 12.33 2.14 0.31
CA THR A 38 12.02 3.42 -0.37
C THR A 38 10.95 3.23 -1.44
N ASP A 39 11.05 2.14 -2.20
CA ASP A 39 10.13 1.81 -3.28
C ASP A 39 9.77 0.34 -3.15
N ASN A 40 8.60 0.06 -2.58
CA ASN A 40 8.19 -1.29 -2.25
C ASN A 40 7.37 -1.87 -3.39
N THR A 41 7.55 -3.16 -3.68
CA THR A 41 6.75 -3.84 -4.68
C THR A 41 5.33 -4.03 -4.17
N ALA A 42 4.37 -3.70 -5.03
CA ALA A 42 2.97 -3.97 -4.86
C ALA A 42 2.58 -5.15 -5.76
N TYR A 43 1.87 -6.12 -5.20
CA TYR A 43 1.36 -7.28 -5.90
C TYR A 43 -0.16 -7.22 -5.96
N VAL A 44 -0.74 -7.48 -7.13
CA VAL A 44 -2.19 -7.56 -7.30
C VAL A 44 -2.61 -9.01 -7.17
N ILE A 45 -3.56 -9.24 -6.25
CA ILE A 45 -4.24 -10.51 -6.08
C ILE A 45 -5.75 -10.33 -6.25
N LYS A 46 -6.47 -11.43 -6.49
CA LYS A 46 -7.93 -11.41 -6.45
C LYS A 46 -8.38 -11.20 -5.02
N LYS A 47 -9.38 -10.35 -4.85
CA LYS A 47 -10.00 -10.11 -3.56
C LYS A 47 -10.61 -11.40 -3.02
N GLN A 48 -10.26 -11.74 -1.80
CA GLN A 48 -10.81 -12.92 -1.13
C GLN A 48 -11.94 -12.55 -0.18
N LYS A 49 -12.65 -13.58 0.28
CA LYS A 49 -13.80 -13.45 1.17
C LYS A 49 -13.42 -13.14 2.62
N ASP A 50 -12.23 -13.55 3.06
CA ASP A 50 -11.73 -13.45 4.42
C ASP A 50 -10.19 -13.49 4.43
N ASP A 51 -9.59 -13.08 5.56
CA ASP A 51 -8.13 -12.97 5.72
C ASP A 51 -7.40 -14.31 5.57
N GLU A 52 -8.04 -15.42 5.95
CA GLU A 52 -7.49 -16.78 5.80
C GLU A 52 -7.36 -17.14 4.32
N ALA A 53 -8.41 -16.92 3.53
CA ALA A 53 -8.36 -17.12 2.08
C ALA A 53 -7.36 -16.17 1.40
N THR A 54 -7.20 -14.94 1.90
CA THR A 54 -6.15 -14.01 1.42
C THR A 54 -4.76 -14.58 1.70
N LEU A 55 -4.54 -15.14 2.89
CA LEU A 55 -3.26 -15.76 3.26
C LEU A 55 -2.95 -16.99 2.40
N ASP A 56 -3.95 -17.86 2.19
CA ASP A 56 -3.85 -19.02 1.30
C ASP A 56 -3.46 -18.61 -0.13
N GLU A 57 -4.03 -17.51 -0.63
CA GLU A 57 -3.71 -17.00 -1.95
C GLU A 57 -2.27 -16.46 -2.01
N ILE A 58 -1.81 -15.74 -0.97
CA ILE A 58 -0.41 -15.30 -0.88
C ILE A 58 0.52 -16.51 -0.81
N GLU A 59 0.16 -17.57 -0.07
CA GLU A 59 0.95 -18.80 0.00
C GLU A 59 1.08 -19.47 -1.38
N ARG A 60 0.04 -19.49 -2.20
CA ARG A 60 0.15 -20.03 -3.57
C ARG A 60 1.19 -19.32 -4.43
N HIS A 61 1.41 -18.02 -4.19
CA HIS A 61 2.31 -17.18 -4.98
C HIS A 61 3.64 -16.85 -4.29
N PHE A 62 3.85 -17.27 -3.04
CA PHE A 62 4.97 -16.77 -2.24
C PHE A 62 6.33 -17.04 -2.90
N THR A 63 6.50 -18.19 -3.55
CA THR A 63 7.76 -18.56 -4.21
C THR A 63 8.11 -17.58 -5.34
N PHE A 64 7.11 -17.20 -6.14
CA PHE A 64 7.27 -16.20 -7.19
C PHE A 64 7.55 -14.81 -6.60
N MET A 65 6.75 -14.37 -5.63
CA MET A 65 6.92 -13.06 -4.99
C MET A 65 8.31 -12.94 -4.33
N PHE A 66 8.73 -13.97 -3.60
CA PHE A 66 10.01 -13.98 -2.92
C PHE A 66 11.16 -13.96 -3.91
N ARG A 67 11.07 -14.75 -4.99
CA ARG A 67 12.06 -14.74 -6.07
C ARG A 67 12.15 -13.39 -6.75
N HIS A 68 11.01 -12.78 -7.05
CA HIS A 68 10.95 -11.45 -7.65
C HIS A 68 11.67 -10.42 -6.76
N GLU A 69 11.38 -10.41 -5.45
CA GLU A 69 12.07 -9.52 -4.51
C GLU A 69 13.58 -9.77 -4.45
N ILE A 70 14.02 -11.03 -4.44
CA ILE A 70 15.46 -11.35 -4.45
C ILE A 70 16.12 -10.87 -5.75
N SER A 71 15.54 -11.23 -6.90
CA SER A 71 16.08 -10.87 -8.22
C SER A 71 16.08 -9.36 -8.47
N ARG A 72 15.16 -8.61 -7.86
CA ARG A 72 15.15 -7.15 -7.92
C ARG A 72 16.42 -6.53 -7.35
N TRP A 73 17.01 -7.14 -6.32
CA TRP A 73 18.20 -6.60 -5.64
C TRP A 73 19.50 -7.28 -6.05
N LEU A 74 19.47 -8.60 -6.30
CA LEU A 74 20.66 -9.39 -6.65
C LEU A 74 20.80 -9.67 -8.16
N GLY A 75 19.80 -9.30 -8.95
CA GLY A 75 19.75 -9.58 -10.39
C GLY A 75 19.14 -10.94 -10.74
N GLN A 76 18.89 -11.15 -12.03
CA GLN A 76 18.25 -12.36 -12.56
C GLN A 76 19.13 -13.62 -12.44
N ASP A 77 20.45 -13.43 -12.34
CA ASP A 77 21.42 -14.51 -12.19
C ASP A 77 21.62 -14.96 -10.74
N ALA A 78 20.86 -14.41 -9.79
CA ALA A 78 20.72 -14.96 -8.45
C ALA A 78 19.98 -16.31 -8.54
N ARG A 79 20.72 -17.36 -8.90
CA ARG A 79 20.24 -18.73 -9.16
C ARG A 79 20.15 -19.59 -7.89
N ASN A 80 20.02 -18.97 -6.73
CA ASN A 80 19.95 -19.70 -5.50
C ASN A 80 18.60 -20.43 -5.43
N GLU A 81 18.62 -21.72 -5.06
CA GLU A 81 17.40 -22.40 -4.69
C GLU A 81 16.79 -21.63 -3.51
N ILE A 82 15.56 -21.17 -3.67
CA ILE A 82 14.83 -20.55 -2.56
C ILE A 82 14.45 -21.71 -1.64
N GLU A 83 15.37 -22.06 -0.74
CA GLU A 83 15.11 -22.97 0.39
C GLU A 83 14.21 -22.33 1.46
N GLY A 84 13.49 -21.27 1.11
CA GLY A 84 12.60 -20.55 2.01
C GLY A 84 11.23 -21.21 2.07
N SER A 85 10.82 -21.58 3.28
CA SER A 85 9.42 -21.92 3.57
C SER A 85 8.53 -20.67 3.47
N PHE A 86 7.20 -20.88 3.42
CA PHE A 86 6.26 -19.77 3.52
C PHE A 86 6.46 -18.95 4.81
N LEU A 87 6.88 -19.60 5.90
CA LEU A 87 7.21 -18.92 7.16
C LEU A 87 8.42 -17.98 7.02
N ASP A 88 9.46 -18.37 6.27
CA ASP A 88 10.61 -17.52 6.02
C ASP A 88 10.21 -16.27 5.22
N PHE A 89 9.33 -16.47 4.24
CA PHE A 89 8.73 -15.37 3.49
C PHE A 89 7.95 -14.42 4.41
N LEU A 90 7.09 -14.95 5.28
CA LEU A 90 6.34 -14.13 6.25
C LEU A 90 7.27 -13.37 7.22
N CYS A 91 8.42 -13.93 7.58
CA CYS A 91 9.42 -13.28 8.43
C CYS A 91 10.21 -12.17 7.68
N CYS A 92 10.39 -12.34 6.37
CA CYS A 92 11.13 -11.40 5.54
C CYS A 92 10.35 -10.11 5.25
N PHE A 93 9.01 -10.14 5.30
CA PHE A 93 8.19 -8.99 4.87
C PHE A 93 7.10 -8.64 5.87
N LYS A 94 6.87 -7.33 6.07
CA LYS A 94 5.57 -6.85 6.57
C LYS A 94 4.64 -6.70 5.37
N PHE A 95 3.43 -7.22 5.49
CA PHE A 95 2.38 -7.13 4.49
C PHE A 95 1.49 -5.93 4.78
N GLU A 96 1.13 -5.18 3.75
CA GLU A 96 0.06 -4.18 3.82
C GLU A 96 -0.96 -4.51 2.74
N LEU A 97 -2.21 -4.73 3.17
CA LEU A 97 -3.31 -5.09 2.29
C LEU A 97 -4.16 -3.84 2.00
N HIS A 98 -4.49 -3.67 0.73
CA HIS A 98 -5.22 -2.53 0.21
C HIS A 98 -6.36 -3.02 -0.69
N SER A 99 -7.59 -2.89 -0.22
CA SER A 99 -8.80 -3.30 -0.96
C SER A 99 -9.50 -2.14 -1.66
N GLN A 100 -9.11 -0.90 -1.34
CA GLN A 100 -9.64 0.31 -1.96
C GLN A 100 -8.75 0.75 -3.10
N ILE A 101 -9.17 0.44 -4.32
CA ILE A 101 -8.39 0.69 -5.52
C ILE A 101 -9.13 1.64 -6.45
N VAL A 102 -8.49 2.76 -6.76
CA VAL A 102 -8.91 3.69 -7.82
C VAL A 102 -8.09 3.36 -9.06
N LEU A 103 -8.74 2.76 -10.06
CA LEU A 103 -8.11 2.41 -11.32
C LEU A 103 -8.21 3.59 -12.31
N MET A 104 -7.06 4.09 -12.76
CA MET A 104 -6.96 5.15 -13.78
C MET A 104 -6.34 4.68 -15.10
N GLU A 105 -6.06 3.39 -15.20
CA GLU A 105 -5.66 2.71 -16.44
C GLU A 105 -6.85 1.92 -17.01
N GLU A 106 -6.76 1.46 -18.26
CA GLU A 106 -7.86 0.76 -18.95
C GLU A 106 -8.30 -0.52 -18.22
N SER A 107 -7.34 -1.21 -17.59
CA SER A 107 -7.57 -2.42 -16.82
C SER A 107 -6.49 -2.55 -15.75
N MET A 108 -6.73 -3.42 -14.77
CA MET A 108 -5.77 -3.66 -13.69
C MET A 108 -4.43 -4.14 -14.26
N GLU A 109 -4.47 -5.07 -15.21
CA GLU A 109 -3.31 -5.71 -15.87
C GLU A 109 -2.42 -4.72 -16.64
N LYS A 110 -2.96 -3.55 -17.02
CA LYS A 110 -2.19 -2.46 -17.65
C LYS A 110 -1.48 -1.59 -16.62
N GLY A 111 -1.84 -1.68 -15.34
CA GLY A 111 -1.19 -0.96 -14.26
C GLY A 111 0.22 -1.50 -13.98
N GLN A 112 1.19 -0.59 -13.96
CA GLN A 112 2.62 -0.85 -13.71
C GLN A 112 3.11 -0.15 -12.45
N SER A 113 2.41 0.90 -12.01
CA SER A 113 2.71 1.63 -10.78
C SER A 113 1.43 2.03 -10.04
N LEU A 114 1.58 2.34 -8.76
CA LEU A 114 0.49 2.91 -7.97
C LEU A 114 0.97 4.00 -7.02
N LEU A 115 0.02 4.84 -6.61
CA LEU A 115 0.17 5.79 -5.53
C LEU A 115 -0.67 5.31 -4.35
N ARG A 116 -0.05 5.18 -3.19
CA ARG A 116 -0.77 4.91 -1.93
C ARG A 116 -1.01 6.23 -1.20
N VAL A 117 -2.27 6.54 -0.91
CA VAL A 117 -2.69 7.76 -0.23
C VAL A 117 -3.03 7.44 1.21
N LYS A 118 -2.09 7.69 2.12
CA LYS A 118 -2.21 7.32 3.54
C LYS A 118 -2.60 8.53 4.39
N PRO A 119 -3.60 8.42 5.28
CA PRO A 119 -3.93 9.47 6.23
C PRO A 119 -2.77 9.67 7.22
N ARG A 120 -2.43 10.93 7.47
CA ARG A 120 -1.44 11.33 8.48
C ARG A 120 -2.11 11.40 9.86
N SER A 121 -1.27 11.37 10.90
CA SER A 121 -1.71 11.49 12.28
C SER A 121 -2.54 12.75 12.57
N VAL A 122 -2.32 13.84 11.82
CA VAL A 122 -3.10 15.07 11.93
C VAL A 122 -4.57 14.81 11.59
N LEU A 123 -4.85 14.10 10.49
CA LEU A 123 -6.20 13.74 10.10
C LEU A 123 -6.83 12.77 11.10
N LEU A 124 -6.07 11.74 11.50
CA LEU A 124 -6.56 10.74 12.47
C LEU A 124 -6.94 11.37 13.82
N LYS A 125 -6.18 12.38 14.27
CA LYS A 125 -6.49 13.15 15.48
C LYS A 125 -7.72 14.03 15.29
N TRP A 126 -7.81 14.70 14.15
CA TRP A 126 -8.97 15.53 13.82
C TRP A 126 -10.26 14.68 13.82
N MET A 127 -10.23 13.47 13.22
CA MET A 127 -11.39 12.57 13.22
C MET A 127 -11.80 12.14 14.63
N ARG A 128 -10.85 11.91 15.55
CA ARG A 128 -11.17 11.61 16.96
C ARG A 128 -11.89 12.79 17.61
N SER A 129 -11.34 14.00 17.46
CA SER A 129 -11.91 15.20 18.09
C SER A 129 -13.29 15.56 17.54
N ALA A 130 -13.51 15.40 16.24
CA ALA A 130 -14.83 15.64 15.61
C ALA A 130 -15.92 14.71 16.16
N VAL A 131 -15.53 13.55 16.68
CA VAL A 131 -16.44 12.54 17.23
C VAL A 131 -16.65 12.73 18.72
N ASP A 132 -15.58 13.06 19.46
CA ASP A 132 -15.66 13.34 20.90
C ASP A 132 -16.60 14.53 21.20
N GLU A 133 -16.72 15.50 20.27
CA GLU A 133 -17.65 16.63 20.36
C GLU A 133 -19.12 16.26 20.12
N GLN A 134 -19.40 15.06 19.60
CA GLN A 134 -20.74 14.52 19.37
C GLN A 134 -21.00 13.39 20.36
N SER A 135 -21.29 13.76 21.61
CA SER A 135 -21.41 12.86 22.78
C SER A 135 -22.49 11.75 22.71
N GLU A 136 -23.18 11.59 21.58
CA GLU A 136 -24.14 10.50 21.31
C GLU A 136 -23.61 9.42 20.34
N LEU A 137 -22.40 9.59 19.77
CA LEU A 137 -21.80 8.68 18.76
C LEU A 137 -20.70 7.77 19.30
N ILE A 138 -20.64 7.58 20.62
CA ILE A 138 -19.65 6.71 21.27
C ILE A 138 -19.76 5.25 20.77
N GLU A 139 -20.95 4.79 20.35
CA GLU A 139 -21.14 3.42 19.85
C GLU A 139 -20.62 3.17 18.43
N VAL A 140 -20.50 4.19 17.56
CA VAL A 140 -20.11 3.99 16.15
C VAL A 140 -18.58 3.91 15.98
N LEU A 141 -17.81 4.51 16.90
CA LEU A 141 -16.35 4.59 16.80
C LEU A 141 -15.57 3.69 17.75
N GLU A 142 -16.23 3.07 18.73
CA GLU A 142 -15.66 1.89 19.40
C GLU A 142 -15.38 0.72 18.43
N HIS A 143 -15.91 0.77 17.21
CA HIS A 143 -15.72 -0.26 16.17
C HIS A 143 -14.74 0.11 15.04
N ILE A 144 -14.32 1.38 14.94
CA ILE A 144 -13.38 1.80 13.88
C ILE A 144 -11.99 1.93 14.47
N ASN A 145 -11.20 0.86 14.36
CA ASN A 145 -9.79 0.91 14.72
C ASN A 145 -9.06 1.85 13.73
N LEU A 146 -8.84 3.09 14.14
CA LEU A 146 -8.16 4.12 13.33
C LEU A 146 -6.78 3.68 12.83
N SER A 147 -6.14 2.71 13.49
CA SER A 147 -4.90 2.11 12.97
C SER A 147 -5.16 1.22 11.75
N GLN A 148 -6.23 0.43 11.73
CA GLN A 148 -6.67 -0.34 10.57
C GLN A 148 -7.11 0.56 9.42
N LEU A 149 -7.78 1.69 9.70
CA LEU A 149 -8.10 2.68 8.66
C LEU A 149 -6.83 3.24 8.00
N ALA A 150 -5.79 3.53 8.77
CA ALA A 150 -4.54 4.03 8.22
C ALA A 150 -3.73 2.94 7.49
N GLU A 151 -3.94 1.67 7.82
CA GLU A 151 -3.28 0.55 7.17
C GLU A 151 -3.93 0.23 5.80
N ASN A 152 -5.25 0.09 5.72
CA ASN A 152 -6.00 -0.10 4.48
C ASN A 152 -6.29 1.23 3.75
N ALA A 153 -5.22 1.91 3.36
CA ALA A 153 -5.24 3.16 2.61
C ALA A 153 -5.74 2.97 1.16
N THR A 154 -6.32 4.02 0.56
CA THR A 154 -6.62 4.01 -0.88
C THR A 154 -5.35 3.95 -1.72
N VAL A 155 -5.35 3.07 -2.73
CA VAL A 155 -4.32 3.00 -3.76
C VAL A 155 -4.88 3.43 -5.11
N ILE A 156 -4.11 4.23 -5.85
CA ILE A 156 -4.45 4.74 -7.18
C ILE A 156 -3.52 4.08 -8.18
N VAL A 157 -4.07 3.24 -9.05
CA VAL A 157 -3.32 2.58 -10.12
C VAL A 157 -3.26 3.53 -11.31
N LYS A 158 -2.07 4.07 -11.55
CA LYS A 158 -1.77 5.00 -12.63
C LYS A 158 -0.31 4.83 -13.04
N ASN A 159 -0.09 4.72 -14.34
CA ASN A 159 1.24 4.68 -14.95
C ASN A 159 1.77 6.10 -15.11
N PHE A 160 3.01 6.31 -14.67
CA PHE A 160 3.74 7.56 -14.87
C PHE A 160 4.99 7.26 -15.70
N ASN A 161 5.25 8.07 -16.73
CA ASN A 161 6.47 7.90 -17.51
C ASN A 161 7.70 8.38 -16.73
N ASN A 162 7.48 9.32 -15.80
CA ASN A 162 8.52 9.87 -14.94
C ASN A 162 7.94 10.27 -13.56
N LEU A 163 8.80 10.31 -12.54
CA LEU A 163 8.39 10.73 -11.19
C LEU A 163 7.97 12.20 -11.12
N ASN A 164 8.39 13.03 -12.08
CA ASN A 164 8.08 14.45 -12.13
C ASN A 164 6.61 14.72 -12.49
N GLU A 165 5.93 13.78 -13.14
CA GLU A 165 4.49 13.83 -13.47
C GLU A 165 3.59 13.64 -12.24
N ILE A 166 4.09 13.00 -11.18
CA ILE A 166 3.29 12.65 -9.99
C ILE A 166 2.80 13.91 -9.27
N LYS A 167 3.67 14.90 -9.08
CA LYS A 167 3.28 16.13 -8.36
C LYS A 167 2.25 16.97 -9.12
N PRO A 168 2.40 17.24 -10.44
CA PRO A 168 1.36 17.84 -11.25
C PRO A 168 0.04 17.06 -11.21
N PHE A 169 0.11 15.74 -11.33
CA PHE A 169 -1.07 14.87 -11.22
C PHE A 169 -1.78 15.06 -9.87
N LEU A 170 -1.06 14.97 -8.75
CA LEU A 170 -1.65 15.16 -7.42
C LEU A 170 -2.24 16.57 -7.25
N LYS A 171 -1.59 17.61 -7.80
CA LYS A 171 -2.13 18.98 -7.79
C LYS A 171 -3.43 19.13 -8.59
N GLN A 172 -3.59 18.34 -9.64
CA GLN A 172 -4.81 18.34 -10.44
C GLN A 172 -5.94 17.56 -9.76
N TYR A 173 -5.60 16.46 -9.09
CA TYR A 173 -6.58 15.49 -8.58
C TYR A 173 -6.73 15.43 -7.06
N TYR A 174 -6.09 16.33 -6.29
CA TYR A 174 -6.14 16.25 -4.82
C TYR A 174 -7.55 16.29 -4.24
N ARG A 175 -8.50 17.02 -4.86
CA ARG A 175 -9.90 17.07 -4.41
C ARG A 175 -10.61 15.72 -4.60
N PRO A 176 -10.68 15.12 -5.81
CA PRO A 176 -11.22 13.77 -5.97
C PRO A 176 -10.54 12.72 -5.09
N ILE A 177 -9.22 12.80 -4.91
CA ILE A 177 -8.47 11.85 -4.07
C ILE A 177 -8.85 12.02 -2.59
N PHE A 178 -8.96 13.27 -2.13
CA PHE A 178 -9.42 13.61 -0.79
C PHE A 178 -10.82 13.04 -0.53
N GLU A 179 -11.77 13.32 -1.43
CA GLU A 179 -13.15 12.86 -1.32
C GLU A 179 -13.23 11.32 -1.28
N ALA A 180 -12.50 10.63 -2.17
CA ALA A 180 -12.47 9.17 -2.20
C ALA A 180 -11.96 8.57 -0.88
N GLU A 181 -10.91 9.14 -0.30
CA GLU A 181 -10.33 8.66 0.96
C GLU A 181 -11.20 9.05 2.17
N MET A 182 -11.82 10.24 2.17
CA MET A 182 -12.72 10.67 3.24
C MET A 182 -14.03 9.88 3.26
N LEU A 183 -14.65 9.60 2.10
CA LEU A 183 -15.85 8.76 2.01
C LEU A 183 -15.66 7.38 2.66
N ARG A 184 -14.44 6.84 2.58
CA ARG A 184 -14.07 5.57 3.21
C ARG A 184 -14.01 5.67 4.74
N MET A 185 -13.60 6.81 5.27
CA MET A 185 -13.35 7.01 6.71
C MET A 185 -14.54 7.66 7.44
N CYS A 186 -15.33 8.48 6.75
CA CYS A 186 -16.45 9.23 7.30
C CYS A 186 -17.48 9.49 6.19
N GLU A 187 -18.68 8.92 6.31
CA GLU A 187 -19.74 9.09 5.32
C GLU A 187 -20.37 10.50 5.34
N ASN A 188 -20.26 11.23 6.45
CA ASN A 188 -20.84 12.56 6.59
C ASN A 188 -19.89 13.64 6.06
N SER A 189 -20.14 14.11 4.84
CA SER A 189 -19.33 15.14 4.17
C SER A 189 -19.29 16.47 4.89
N ASP A 190 -20.34 16.83 5.64
CA ASP A 190 -20.41 18.10 6.36
C ASP A 190 -19.43 18.17 7.52
N GLN A 191 -18.93 17.00 7.95
CA GLN A 191 -17.95 16.93 9.01
C GLN A 191 -16.53 17.03 8.46
N TRP A 192 -16.27 16.78 7.18
CA TRP A 192 -14.90 16.68 6.68
C TRP A 192 -14.09 17.96 6.89
N PRO A 193 -12.75 17.86 7.08
CA PRO A 193 -11.92 19.04 7.10
C PRO A 193 -11.95 19.75 5.74
N GLU A 194 -11.98 21.07 5.75
CA GLU A 194 -11.84 21.85 4.52
C GLU A 194 -10.44 21.65 3.92
N VAL A 195 -10.41 21.30 2.63
CA VAL A 195 -9.17 21.13 1.85
C VAL A 195 -9.32 21.89 0.54
N ASP A 196 -8.84 23.12 0.54
CA ASP A 196 -8.94 24.03 -0.61
C ASP A 196 -7.65 24.14 -1.42
N SER A 197 -6.56 23.60 -0.89
CA SER A 197 -5.24 23.64 -1.49
C SER A 197 -4.53 22.28 -1.48
N PHE A 198 -3.56 22.12 -2.37
CA PHE A 198 -2.70 20.94 -2.37
C PHE A 198 -1.80 20.89 -1.12
N GLU A 199 -1.46 22.03 -0.55
CA GLU A 199 -0.71 22.15 0.69
C GLU A 199 -1.50 21.57 1.88
N GLU A 200 -2.79 21.87 1.98
CA GLU A 200 -3.69 21.27 2.98
C GLU A 200 -3.87 19.78 2.76
N PHE A 201 -4.03 19.34 1.51
CA PHE A 201 -4.05 17.93 1.19
C PHE A 201 -2.80 17.20 1.74
N ASN A 202 -1.60 17.76 1.52
CA ASN A 202 -0.34 17.18 2.03
C ASN A 202 -0.21 17.23 3.56
N ARG A 203 -0.93 18.14 4.24
CA ARG A 203 -1.00 18.18 5.70
C ARG A 203 -1.77 16.99 6.26
N TYR A 204 -2.84 16.57 5.57
CA TYR A 204 -3.69 15.47 5.98
C TYR A 204 -3.25 14.11 5.43
N PHE A 205 -2.61 14.08 4.25
CA PHE A 205 -2.25 12.85 3.56
C PHE A 205 -0.76 12.78 3.23
N MET A 206 -0.26 11.55 3.25
CA MET A 206 1.05 11.20 2.73
C MET A 206 0.86 10.32 1.50
N VAL A 207 1.52 10.67 0.40
CA VAL A 207 1.51 9.86 -0.82
C VAL A 207 2.81 9.07 -0.90
N ASN A 208 2.71 7.75 -0.97
CA ASN A 208 3.84 6.87 -1.27
C ASN A 208 3.72 6.40 -2.73
N VAL A 209 4.84 6.41 -3.44
CA VAL A 209 4.93 5.95 -4.82
C VAL A 209 5.46 4.52 -4.80
N HIS A 210 4.78 3.64 -5.51
CA HIS A 210 5.21 2.27 -5.73
C HIS A 210 5.40 2.09 -7.23
N SER A 211 6.65 2.03 -7.68
CA SER A 211 6.99 1.98 -9.11
C SER A 211 6.82 0.58 -9.71
N GLN A 212 6.64 -0.44 -8.86
CA GLN A 212 6.50 -1.83 -9.24
C GLN A 212 5.12 -2.34 -8.81
N LEU A 213 4.21 -2.46 -9.77
CA LEU A 213 2.95 -3.17 -9.64
C LEU A 213 3.01 -4.48 -10.44
N VAL A 214 2.97 -5.60 -9.75
CA VAL A 214 3.10 -6.94 -10.33
C VAL A 214 1.76 -7.67 -10.23
N HIS A 215 1.25 -8.16 -11.36
CA HIS A 215 0.03 -8.97 -11.40
C HIS A 215 0.39 -10.45 -11.22
N LEU A 216 -0.31 -11.13 -10.31
CA LEU A 216 -0.07 -12.55 -10.01
C LEU A 216 -0.98 -13.51 -10.81
N TYR A 217 -1.74 -13.01 -11.79
CA TYR A 217 -2.64 -13.78 -12.66
C TYR A 217 -2.46 -13.45 -14.13
#